data_AF-A0A5B8XSL4-F1
#
_entry.id   AF-A0A5B8XSL4-F1
#
_cell.length_a   1.000
_cell.length_b   1.000
_cell.length_c   1.000
_cell.angle_alpha   90.00
_cell.angle_beta   90.00
_cell.angle_gamma   90.00
#
_symmetry.space_group_name_H-M   'P 1'
#
loop_
_entity.id
_entity.type
_entity.pdbx_description
1 polymer ?
#
loop_
_entity_poly.entity_id
_entity_poly.type
_entity_poly.pdbx_seq_one_letter_code
_entity_poly.pdbx_strand_id
1 'polypeptide(L)'
;MIRLVLVALLVLGGCKSEEKVEDTQPVKVATPEPKPEPPKVDPKLGDPDDPGTSEQLDLLAVAKGHFLEKRDAEARATFEKLVKTGPVSAARVTAYVALGQLYRESGEEAKARKLYEELLALAPDVPEGHFMYGRVLAEMSETTLAIKAYETTIRLQPDYLQAYVELGGIYASAGRNEKAGETFLAYEERVYALAKRLESKDTPAEERLRVLDIFSFIEDERANKAIIVALKDPEPQIREQAVGLAEEFGIKEALPTLKTLSEDDPELRVRMAARGALDRM
;
A
#
# COMPACT_ATOMS: atom_id res chain seq x y z
N MET A 1 16.31 -3.06 7.51
CA MET A 1 15.00 -3.46 6.97
C MET A 1 14.34 -4.32 8.01
N ILE A 2 13.21 -3.83 8.55
CA ILE A 2 12.56 -4.34 9.76
C ILE A 2 11.74 -5.58 9.36
N ARG A 3 12.04 -6.72 9.98
CA ARG A 3 11.30 -7.99 9.87
C ARG A 3 9.79 -7.75 10.09
N LEU A 4 8.97 -7.75 9.04
CA LEU A 4 7.52 -7.54 9.19
C LEU A 4 6.70 -8.84 9.32
N VAL A 5 7.26 -10.02 9.06
CA VAL A 5 6.48 -11.28 9.08
C VAL A 5 6.62 -12.12 10.36
N LEU A 6 7.53 -11.76 11.28
CA LEU A 6 7.74 -12.56 12.50
C LEU A 6 7.04 -12.02 13.77
N VAL A 7 6.21 -10.98 13.68
CA VAL A 7 5.57 -10.36 14.86
C VAL A 7 4.21 -10.99 15.22
N ALA A 8 3.62 -11.80 14.34
CA ALA A 8 2.33 -12.46 14.62
C ALA A 8 2.38 -13.59 15.69
N LEU A 9 3.55 -13.90 16.28
CA LEU A 9 3.68 -14.95 17.31
C LEU A 9 4.36 -14.51 18.62
N LEU A 10 4.70 -13.24 18.83
CA LEU A 10 5.48 -12.82 20.01
C LEU A 10 4.98 -11.61 20.81
N VAL A 11 3.73 -11.16 20.63
CA VAL A 11 3.12 -10.14 21.51
C VAL A 11 2.07 -10.75 22.43
N LEU A 12 2.49 -11.71 23.26
CA LEU A 12 1.83 -12.04 24.53
C LEU A 12 2.57 -11.29 25.64
N GLY A 13 2.26 -10.01 25.83
CA GLY A 13 3.06 -9.18 26.74
C GLY A 13 2.47 -7.81 27.04
N GLY A 14 1.24 -7.77 27.53
CA GLY A 14 0.72 -6.76 28.47
C GLY A 14 0.72 -5.28 28.07
N CYS A 15 -0.47 -4.73 27.84
CA CYS A 15 -0.87 -3.47 28.47
C CYS A 15 -2.40 -3.36 28.51
N LYS A 16 -2.95 -3.15 29.71
CA LYS A 16 -4.38 -2.95 29.97
C LYS A 16 -4.74 -1.48 29.80
N SER A 17 -5.55 -1.20 28.79
CA SER A 17 -6.61 -0.19 28.83
C SER A 17 -7.69 -0.63 27.86
N GLU A 18 -8.76 -1.24 28.38
CA GLU A 18 -9.90 -1.70 27.59
C GLU A 18 -10.71 -0.49 27.10
N GLU A 19 -10.31 0.08 25.97
CA GLU A 19 -11.24 0.85 25.15
C GLU A 19 -12.28 -0.13 24.62
N LYS A 20 -13.58 0.14 24.84
CA LYS A 20 -14.66 -0.67 24.27
C LYS A 20 -14.69 -0.47 22.76
N VAL A 21 -13.90 -1.27 22.05
CA VAL A 21 -13.99 -1.42 20.59
C VAL A 21 -15.43 -1.85 20.27
N GLU A 22 -16.13 -1.11 19.42
CA GLU A 22 -17.50 -1.46 19.01
C GLU A 22 -17.53 -2.75 18.16
N ASP A 23 -18.63 -3.50 18.23
CA ASP A 23 -18.85 -4.64 17.35
C ASP A 23 -19.22 -4.17 15.94
N THR A 24 -18.22 -3.94 15.11
CA THR A 24 -18.40 -3.76 13.65
C THR A 24 -18.71 -5.10 12.97
N GLN A 25 -19.48 -5.06 11.88
CA GLN A 25 -19.84 -6.25 11.11
C GLN A 25 -18.60 -6.87 10.44
N PRO A 26 -18.59 -8.19 10.20
CA PRO A 26 -17.46 -8.86 9.56
C PRO A 26 -17.17 -8.24 8.19
N VAL A 27 -15.87 -8.12 7.86
CA VAL A 27 -15.39 -7.67 6.54
C VAL A 27 -15.80 -8.72 5.51
N LYS A 28 -16.99 -8.55 4.92
CA LYS A 28 -17.45 -9.41 3.83
C LYS A 28 -16.58 -9.14 2.61
N VAL A 29 -16.06 -10.22 2.00
CA VAL A 29 -15.38 -10.18 0.70
C VAL A 29 -16.41 -9.76 -0.34
N ALA A 30 -16.55 -8.46 -0.56
CA ALA A 30 -17.37 -7.92 -1.62
C ALA A 30 -16.66 -8.17 -2.95
N THR A 31 -17.39 -8.66 -3.95
CA THR A 31 -17.00 -8.45 -5.35
C THR A 31 -16.76 -6.96 -5.55
N PRO A 32 -15.72 -6.53 -6.31
CA PRO A 32 -15.48 -5.10 -6.53
C PRO A 32 -16.75 -4.47 -7.07
N GLU A 33 -17.45 -3.71 -6.22
CA GLU A 33 -18.61 -2.96 -6.64
C GLU A 33 -18.13 -1.90 -7.64
N PRO A 34 -18.90 -1.60 -8.69
CA PRO A 34 -18.57 -0.47 -9.56
C PRO A 34 -18.38 0.76 -8.67
N LYS A 35 -17.25 1.45 -8.85
CA LYS A 35 -16.88 2.68 -8.10
C LYS A 35 -18.16 3.55 -8.06
N PRO A 36 -18.73 3.85 -6.88
CA PRO A 36 -19.93 4.68 -6.81
C PRO A 36 -19.64 5.97 -7.58
N GLU A 37 -20.62 6.46 -8.35
CA GLU A 37 -20.46 7.72 -9.07
C GLU A 37 -19.95 8.76 -8.05
N PRO A 38 -18.79 9.39 -8.32
CA PRO A 38 -18.21 10.31 -7.35
C PRO A 38 -19.27 11.37 -7.03
N PRO A 39 -19.45 11.72 -5.75
CA PRO A 39 -20.38 12.78 -5.39
C PRO A 39 -20.04 14.00 -6.24
N LYS A 40 -21.06 14.61 -6.88
CA LYS A 40 -20.87 15.76 -7.77
C LYS A 40 -20.02 16.80 -7.05
N VAL A 41 -18.73 16.86 -7.41
CA VAL A 41 -17.80 17.73 -6.73
C VAL A 41 -18.17 19.16 -7.10
N ASP A 42 -18.25 20.06 -6.12
CA ASP A 42 -18.38 21.47 -6.42
C ASP A 42 -17.23 21.84 -7.37
N PRO A 43 -17.49 22.38 -8.58
CA PRO A 43 -16.46 22.73 -9.54
C PRO A 43 -15.40 23.70 -8.98
N LYS A 44 -15.69 24.39 -7.86
CA LYS A 44 -14.74 25.23 -7.13
C LYS A 44 -13.84 24.46 -6.16
N LEU A 45 -14.24 23.25 -5.75
CA LEU A 45 -13.43 22.38 -4.90
C LEU A 45 -12.34 21.67 -5.71
N GLY A 46 -12.59 21.25 -6.96
CA GLY A 46 -11.65 20.50 -7.80
C GLY A 46 -12.08 19.07 -8.10
N ASP A 47 -11.22 18.28 -8.72
CA ASP A 47 -11.45 16.84 -8.98
C ASP A 47 -10.22 16.05 -8.48
N PRO A 48 -10.36 15.18 -7.46
CA PRO A 48 -9.26 14.35 -6.97
C PRO A 48 -8.60 13.46 -8.03
N ASP A 49 -9.29 13.16 -9.13
CA ASP A 49 -8.76 12.39 -10.26
C ASP A 49 -8.08 13.28 -11.33
N ASP A 50 -8.24 14.62 -11.26
CA ASP A 50 -7.49 15.57 -12.11
C ASP A 50 -6.01 15.61 -11.68
N PRO A 51 -5.04 15.48 -12.61
CA PRO A 51 -3.62 15.50 -12.26
C PRO A 51 -3.17 16.73 -11.46
N GLY A 52 -3.82 17.87 -11.67
CA GLY A 52 -3.54 19.15 -11.03
C GLY A 52 -3.01 20.22 -11.99
N THR A 53 -2.91 21.44 -11.49
CA THR A 53 -2.37 22.57 -12.24
C THR A 53 -0.86 22.44 -12.48
N SER A 54 -0.30 23.20 -13.42
CA SER A 54 1.17 23.25 -13.63
C SER A 54 1.92 23.57 -12.34
N GLU A 55 1.42 24.53 -11.55
CA GLU A 55 2.01 24.87 -10.25
C GLU A 55 2.01 23.67 -9.29
N GLN A 56 0.91 22.92 -9.24
CA GLN A 56 0.80 21.75 -8.37
C GLN A 56 1.75 20.63 -8.77
N LEU A 57 1.87 20.39 -10.08
CA LEU A 57 2.78 19.38 -10.62
C LEU A 57 4.24 19.76 -10.40
N ASP A 58 4.60 21.04 -10.57
CA ASP A 58 5.95 21.55 -10.31
C ASP A 58 6.32 21.41 -8.82
N LEU A 59 5.42 21.81 -7.92
CA LEU A 59 5.61 21.64 -6.48
C LEU A 59 5.73 20.16 -6.10
N LEU A 60 4.90 19.30 -6.69
CA LEU A 60 4.95 17.86 -6.42
C LEU A 60 6.27 17.26 -6.86
N ALA A 61 6.77 17.64 -8.05
CA ALA A 61 8.05 17.17 -8.56
C ALA A 61 9.21 17.59 -7.64
N VAL A 62 9.24 18.85 -7.20
CA VAL A 62 10.25 19.36 -6.27
C VAL A 62 10.17 18.64 -4.92
N ALA A 63 8.96 18.48 -4.37
CA ALA A 63 8.76 17.81 -3.08
C ALA A 63 9.19 16.33 -3.14
N LYS A 64 8.84 15.62 -4.21
CA LYS A 64 9.29 14.23 -4.45
C LYS A 64 10.81 14.15 -4.58
N GLY A 65 11.44 15.09 -5.28
CA GLY A 65 12.90 15.17 -5.37
C GLY A 65 13.56 15.28 -4.00
N HIS A 66 13.09 16.21 -3.16
CA HIS A 66 13.58 16.35 -1.78
C HIS A 66 13.35 15.08 -0.95
N PHE A 67 12.17 14.46 -1.07
CA PHE A 67 11.82 13.24 -0.34
C PHE A 67 12.73 12.06 -0.70
N LEU A 68 12.99 11.84 -2.00
CA LEU A 68 13.89 10.78 -2.47
C LEU A 68 15.34 10.98 -2.01
N GLU A 69 15.76 12.24 -1.87
CA GLU A 69 17.08 12.61 -1.35
C GLU A 69 17.14 12.63 0.19
N LYS A 70 16.06 12.24 0.88
CA LYS A 70 15.94 12.25 2.35
C LYS A 70 16.12 13.64 2.98
N ARG A 71 15.78 14.68 2.21
CA ARG A 71 15.73 16.08 2.65
C ARG A 71 14.35 16.37 3.21
N ASP A 72 14.03 15.74 4.34
CA ASP A 72 12.67 15.71 4.89
C ASP A 72 12.15 17.11 5.24
N ALA A 73 13.01 18.02 5.72
CA ALA A 73 12.61 19.38 6.05
C ALA A 73 12.16 20.16 4.79
N GLU A 74 12.94 20.08 3.71
CA GLU A 74 12.63 20.71 2.43
C GLU A 74 11.42 20.05 1.74
N ALA A 75 11.32 18.73 1.82
CA ALA A 75 10.17 17.98 1.34
C ALA A 75 8.89 18.45 2.04
N ARG A 76 8.88 18.47 3.38
CA ARG A 76 7.75 18.96 4.19
C ARG A 76 7.38 20.38 3.82
N ALA A 77 8.35 21.30 3.77
CA ALA A 77 8.08 22.69 3.43
C ALA A 77 7.44 22.85 2.03
N THR A 78 7.81 21.99 1.07
CA THR A 78 7.25 22.02 -0.27
C THR A 78 5.86 21.38 -0.33
N PHE A 79 5.65 20.25 0.35
CA PHE A 79 4.32 19.65 0.47
C PHE A 79 3.34 20.57 1.22
N GLU A 80 3.77 21.27 2.27
CA GLU A 80 2.98 22.27 2.99
C GLU A 80 2.50 23.42 2.11
N LYS A 81 3.29 23.81 1.10
CA LYS A 81 2.86 24.78 0.09
C LYS A 81 1.82 24.15 -0.83
N LEU A 82 2.06 22.93 -1.30
CA LEU A 82 1.19 22.22 -2.23
C LEU A 82 -0.21 21.97 -1.65
N VAL A 83 -0.32 21.53 -0.39
CA VAL A 83 -1.63 21.28 0.24
C VAL A 83 -2.48 22.55 0.40
N LYS A 84 -1.85 23.74 0.39
CA LYS A 84 -2.53 25.06 0.46
C LYS A 84 -2.96 25.60 -0.90
N THR A 85 -2.54 24.98 -2.00
CA THR A 85 -2.98 25.36 -3.34
C THR A 85 -4.45 24.99 -3.57
N GLY A 86 -5.10 25.63 -4.52
CA GLY A 86 -6.36 25.16 -5.09
C GLY A 86 -6.22 24.97 -6.60
N PRO A 87 -7.10 24.17 -7.25
CA PRO A 87 -8.18 23.36 -6.67
C PRO A 87 -7.68 22.02 -6.06
N VAL A 88 -8.57 21.19 -5.53
CA VAL A 88 -8.30 19.77 -5.21
C VAL A 88 -7.93 19.03 -6.49
N SER A 89 -6.89 18.20 -6.39
CA SER A 89 -6.31 17.43 -7.49
C SER A 89 -5.56 16.22 -6.95
N ALA A 90 -5.23 15.26 -7.82
CA ALA A 90 -4.42 14.09 -7.50
C ALA A 90 -3.06 14.48 -6.93
N ALA A 91 -2.43 15.54 -7.46
CA ALA A 91 -1.18 16.08 -6.92
C ALA A 91 -1.34 16.59 -5.48
N ARG A 92 -2.46 17.26 -5.20
CA ARG A 92 -2.76 17.77 -3.86
C ARG A 92 -3.07 16.63 -2.88
N VAL A 93 -3.83 15.62 -3.31
CA VAL A 93 -4.08 14.39 -2.53
C VAL A 93 -2.76 13.69 -2.18
N THR A 94 -1.88 13.53 -3.16
CA THR A 94 -0.53 12.95 -2.96
C THR A 94 0.26 13.74 -1.91
N ALA A 95 0.19 15.08 -1.96
CA ALA A 95 0.86 15.95 -0.99
C ALA A 95 0.31 15.80 0.43
N TYR A 96 -1.02 15.70 0.58
CA TYR A 96 -1.65 15.44 1.87
C TYR A 96 -1.17 14.12 2.47
N VAL A 97 -1.15 13.04 1.67
CA VAL A 97 -0.68 11.72 2.11
C VAL A 97 0.79 11.76 2.51
N ALA A 98 1.67 12.27 1.64
CA ALA A 98 3.10 12.30 1.90
C ALA A 98 3.48 13.18 3.10
N LEU A 99 2.86 14.37 3.23
CA LEU A 99 3.10 15.25 4.37
C LEU A 99 2.57 14.65 5.68
N GLY A 100 1.42 13.96 5.64
CA GLY A 100 0.86 13.28 6.81
C GLY A 100 1.78 12.16 7.29
N GLN A 101 2.36 11.41 6.36
CA GLN A 101 3.37 10.41 6.66
C GLN A 101 4.61 11.03 7.30
N LEU A 102 5.12 12.13 6.74
CA LEU A 102 6.28 12.83 7.28
C LEU A 102 6.03 13.35 8.70
N TYR A 103 4.84 13.90 9.00
CA TYR A 103 4.48 14.29 10.36
C TYR A 103 4.38 13.10 11.31
N ARG A 104 3.79 11.99 10.87
CA ARG A 104 3.74 10.75 11.66
C ARG A 104 5.15 10.26 12.00
N GLU A 105 6.04 10.21 11.01
CA GLU A 105 7.43 9.73 11.18
C GLU A 105 8.29 10.64 12.08
N SER A 106 7.96 11.94 12.23
CA SER A 106 8.57 12.81 13.24
C SER A 106 7.88 12.81 14.61
N GLY A 107 6.89 11.94 14.83
CA GLY A 107 6.11 11.89 16.07
C GLY A 107 5.15 13.08 16.25
N GLU A 108 4.88 13.84 15.18
CA GLU A 108 3.92 14.95 15.16
C GLU A 108 2.51 14.43 14.82
N GLU A 109 2.07 13.38 15.51
CA GLU A 109 0.82 12.64 15.24
C GLU A 109 -0.41 13.56 15.19
N ALA A 110 -0.49 14.57 16.06
CA ALA A 110 -1.59 15.53 16.06
C ALA A 110 -1.67 16.35 14.75
N LYS A 111 -0.53 16.69 14.14
CA LYS A 111 -0.51 17.35 12.83
C LYS A 111 -0.91 16.38 11.72
N ALA A 112 -0.40 15.15 11.78
CA ALA A 112 -0.76 14.11 10.82
C ALA A 112 -2.27 13.83 10.83
N ARG A 113 -2.87 13.66 12.03
CA ARG A 113 -4.32 13.50 12.21
C ARG A 113 -5.10 14.61 11.53
N LYS A 114 -4.82 15.86 11.90
CA LYS A 114 -5.54 17.01 11.35
C LYS A 114 -5.43 17.07 9.83
N LEU A 115 -4.25 16.75 9.30
CA LEU A 115 -4.01 16.75 7.87
C LEU A 115 -4.80 15.66 7.14
N TYR A 116 -4.93 14.47 7.71
CA TYR A 116 -5.78 13.41 7.15
C TYR A 116 -7.27 13.72 7.29
N GLU A 117 -7.71 14.34 8.38
CA GLU A 117 -9.08 14.83 8.53
C GLU A 117 -9.42 15.87 7.43
N GLU A 118 -8.49 16.81 7.16
CA GLU A 118 -8.63 17.77 6.06
C GLU A 118 -8.67 17.07 4.68
N LEU A 119 -7.78 16.09 4.43
CA LEU A 119 -7.78 15.31 3.19
C LEU A 119 -9.13 14.61 2.98
N LEU A 120 -9.61 13.88 3.99
CA LEU A 120 -10.82 13.07 3.88
C LEU A 120 -12.10 13.92 3.83
N ALA A 121 -12.06 15.16 4.32
CA ALA A 121 -13.13 16.13 4.09
C ALA A 121 -13.18 16.62 2.63
N LEU A 122 -12.04 16.71 1.95
CA LEU A 122 -11.93 17.15 0.55
C LEU A 122 -12.13 15.99 -0.45
N ALA A 123 -11.63 14.82 -0.12
CA ALA A 123 -11.61 13.62 -0.96
C ALA A 123 -11.92 12.39 -0.08
N PRO A 124 -13.21 12.11 0.19
CA PRO A 124 -13.61 11.06 1.14
C PRO A 124 -13.36 9.64 0.63
N ASP A 125 -13.21 9.44 -0.67
CA ASP A 125 -13.07 8.12 -1.31
C ASP A 125 -11.62 7.81 -1.71
N VAL A 126 -10.63 8.25 -0.92
CA VAL A 126 -9.20 7.96 -1.13
C VAL A 126 -8.76 6.83 -0.18
N PRO A 127 -8.56 5.58 -0.68
CA PRO A 127 -8.20 4.44 0.17
C PRO A 127 -6.92 4.67 0.98
N GLU A 128 -5.87 5.19 0.32
CA GLU A 128 -4.57 5.47 0.96
C GLU A 128 -4.69 6.51 2.10
N GLY A 129 -5.58 7.50 1.94
CA GLY A 129 -5.87 8.49 2.98
C GLY A 129 -6.50 7.85 4.21
N HIS A 130 -7.47 6.96 4.04
CA HIS A 130 -8.07 6.19 5.14
C HIS A 130 -7.05 5.25 5.79
N PHE A 131 -6.23 4.56 5.02
CA PHE A 131 -5.20 3.66 5.54
C PHE A 131 -4.20 4.42 6.41
N MET A 132 -3.68 5.52 5.91
CA MET A 132 -2.68 6.30 6.63
C MET A 132 -3.26 7.03 7.85
N TYR A 133 -4.52 7.45 7.77
CA TYR A 133 -5.25 7.97 8.93
C TYR A 133 -5.44 6.88 10.00
N GLY A 134 -5.82 5.67 9.59
CA GLY A 134 -5.93 4.51 10.47
C GLY A 134 -4.64 4.21 11.22
N ARG A 135 -3.48 4.33 10.55
CA ARG A 135 -2.17 4.16 11.19
C ARG A 135 -1.90 5.22 12.26
N VAL A 136 -2.16 6.49 11.97
CA VAL A 136 -2.02 7.57 12.96
C VAL A 136 -2.95 7.35 14.15
N LEU A 137 -4.21 6.96 13.90
CA LEU A 137 -5.18 6.68 14.96
C LEU A 137 -4.75 5.49 15.83
N ALA A 138 -4.19 4.44 15.24
CA ALA A 138 -3.68 3.29 15.98
C ALA A 138 -2.48 3.66 16.86
N GLU A 139 -1.54 4.46 16.34
CA GLU A 139 -0.40 4.99 17.11
C GLU A 139 -0.86 5.89 18.28
N MET A 140 -1.91 6.68 18.06
CA MET A 140 -2.59 7.47 19.09
C MET A 140 -3.47 6.63 20.05
N SER A 141 -3.50 5.30 19.90
CA SER A 141 -4.34 4.37 20.67
C SER A 141 -5.85 4.57 20.51
N GLU A 142 -6.32 5.30 19.48
CA GLU A 142 -7.74 5.48 19.13
C GLU A 142 -8.24 4.29 18.31
N THR A 143 -8.26 3.12 18.97
CA THR A 143 -8.37 1.81 18.32
C THR A 143 -9.67 1.66 17.54
N THR A 144 -10.78 2.16 18.09
CA THR A 144 -12.11 2.06 17.47
C THR A 144 -12.17 2.84 16.14
N LEU A 145 -11.51 4.00 16.07
CA LEU A 145 -11.47 4.81 14.87
C LEU A 145 -10.50 4.23 13.83
N ALA A 146 -9.36 3.68 14.28
CA ALA A 146 -8.41 2.99 13.41
C ALA A 146 -9.07 1.81 12.67
N ILE A 147 -9.87 1.00 13.37
CA ILE A 147 -10.65 -0.10 12.78
C ILE A 147 -11.57 0.43 11.67
N LYS A 148 -12.36 1.47 11.93
CA LYS A 148 -13.28 2.06 10.94
C LYS A 148 -12.55 2.58 9.71
N ALA A 149 -11.35 3.16 9.90
CA ALA A 149 -10.52 3.65 8.80
C ALA A 149 -9.96 2.50 7.95
N TYR A 150 -9.48 1.41 8.56
CA TYR A 150 -9.03 0.22 7.82
C TYR A 150 -10.17 -0.52 7.11
N GLU A 151 -11.32 -0.68 7.76
CA GLU A 151 -12.53 -1.23 7.12
C GLU A 151 -12.94 -0.39 5.90
N THR A 152 -12.86 0.94 6.00
CA THR A 152 -13.15 1.84 4.88
C THR A 152 -12.13 1.69 3.76
N THR A 153 -10.84 1.54 4.08
CA THR A 153 -9.78 1.27 3.10
C THR A 153 -10.09 0.00 2.32
N ILE A 154 -10.41 -1.10 3.02
CA ILE A 154 -10.72 -2.39 2.42
C ILE A 154 -11.97 -2.31 1.53
N ARG A 155 -13.00 -1.58 1.97
CA ARG A 155 -14.22 -1.37 1.20
C ARG A 155 -13.96 -0.61 -0.10
N LEU A 156 -13.15 0.45 -0.05
CA LEU A 156 -12.84 1.27 -1.23
C LEU A 156 -11.86 0.57 -2.18
N GLN A 157 -10.90 -0.18 -1.63
CA GLN A 157 -9.91 -0.93 -2.40
C GLN A 157 -9.64 -2.29 -1.73
N PRO A 158 -10.36 -3.36 -2.16
CA PRO A 158 -10.19 -4.71 -1.61
C PRO A 158 -8.79 -5.31 -1.80
N ASP A 159 -7.96 -4.72 -2.67
CA ASP A 159 -6.62 -5.20 -3.01
C ASP A 159 -5.56 -4.46 -2.18
N TYR A 160 -5.98 -3.60 -1.25
CA TYR A 160 -5.11 -2.90 -0.30
C TYR A 160 -4.73 -3.83 0.85
N LEU A 161 -3.87 -4.80 0.55
CA LEU A 161 -3.56 -5.93 1.41
C LEU A 161 -3.02 -5.53 2.80
N GLN A 162 -2.26 -4.43 2.89
CA GLN A 162 -1.74 -3.94 4.17
C GLN A 162 -2.86 -3.58 5.16
N ALA A 163 -4.03 -3.13 4.69
CA ALA A 163 -5.14 -2.77 5.57
C ALA A 163 -5.72 -3.99 6.30
N TYR A 164 -5.72 -5.17 5.66
CA TYR A 164 -6.13 -6.40 6.33
C TYR A 164 -5.14 -6.84 7.41
N VAL A 165 -3.84 -6.68 7.16
CA VAL A 165 -2.79 -7.02 8.13
C VAL A 165 -2.92 -6.15 9.38
N GLU A 166 -3.05 -4.84 9.20
CA GLU A 166 -3.24 -3.89 10.31
C GLU A 166 -4.53 -4.16 11.09
N LEU A 167 -5.65 -4.37 10.37
CA LEU A 167 -6.94 -4.66 10.99
C LEU A 167 -6.96 -5.99 11.76
N GLY A 168 -6.43 -7.05 11.15
CA GLY A 168 -6.32 -8.37 11.78
C GLY A 168 -5.42 -8.33 13.02
N GLY A 169 -4.32 -7.57 12.95
CA GLY A 169 -3.42 -7.33 14.07
C GLY A 169 -4.10 -6.60 15.24
N ILE A 170 -4.91 -5.58 14.94
CA ILE A 170 -5.71 -4.88 15.96
C ILE A 170 -6.75 -5.81 16.60
N TYR A 171 -7.47 -6.62 15.82
CA TYR A 171 -8.43 -7.56 16.39
C TYR A 171 -7.75 -8.63 17.26
N ALA A 172 -6.59 -9.13 16.83
CA ALA A 172 -5.83 -10.11 17.60
C ALA A 172 -5.32 -9.53 18.93
N SER A 173 -4.77 -8.31 18.93
CA SER A 173 -4.30 -7.64 20.14
C SER A 173 -5.44 -7.30 21.11
N ALA A 174 -6.64 -7.03 20.58
CA ALA A 174 -7.86 -6.84 21.36
C ALA A 174 -8.53 -8.16 21.82
N GLY A 175 -7.93 -9.33 21.55
CA GLY A 175 -8.47 -10.64 21.93
C GLY A 175 -9.71 -11.08 21.13
N ARG A 176 -10.03 -10.40 20.03
CA ARG A 176 -11.15 -10.70 19.13
C ARG A 176 -10.73 -11.72 18.08
N ASN A 177 -10.39 -12.92 18.54
CA ASN A 177 -9.80 -13.97 17.72
C ASN A 177 -10.66 -14.38 16.52
N GLU A 178 -11.98 -14.38 16.66
CA GLU A 178 -12.91 -14.70 15.56
C GLU A 178 -12.78 -13.68 14.42
N LYS A 179 -12.91 -12.37 14.73
CA LYS A 179 -12.75 -11.29 13.74
C LYS A 179 -11.35 -11.24 13.14
N ALA A 180 -10.33 -11.49 13.95
CA ALA A 180 -8.96 -11.59 13.45
C ALA A 180 -8.83 -12.73 12.42
N GLY A 181 -9.35 -13.92 12.75
CA GLY A 181 -9.36 -15.07 11.85
C GLY A 181 -10.11 -14.80 10.55
N GLU A 182 -11.29 -14.18 10.62
CA GLU A 182 -12.06 -13.78 9.43
C GLU A 182 -11.29 -12.77 8.57
N THR A 183 -10.66 -11.77 9.19
CA THR A 183 -9.89 -10.74 8.48
C THR A 183 -8.68 -11.34 7.78
N PHE A 184 -7.95 -12.23 8.45
CA PHE A 184 -6.82 -12.91 7.85
C PHE A 184 -7.26 -13.84 6.72
N LEU A 185 -8.35 -14.60 6.89
CA LEU A 185 -8.90 -15.44 5.82
C LEU A 185 -9.24 -14.62 4.57
N ALA A 186 -9.90 -13.47 4.74
CA ALA A 186 -10.20 -12.57 3.62
C ALA A 186 -8.94 -12.05 2.91
N TYR A 187 -7.88 -11.75 3.67
CA TYR A 187 -6.56 -11.43 3.12
C TYR A 187 -5.99 -12.60 2.30
N GLU A 188 -6.04 -13.83 2.83
CA GLU A 188 -5.53 -15.02 2.14
C GLU A 188 -6.24 -15.26 0.81
N GLU A 189 -7.58 -15.14 0.81
CA GLU A 189 -8.41 -15.25 -0.38
C GLU A 189 -8.04 -14.18 -1.42
N ARG A 190 -7.72 -12.96 -0.97
CA ARG A 190 -7.30 -11.87 -1.86
C ARG A 190 -5.93 -12.13 -2.48
N VAL A 191 -4.94 -12.54 -1.68
CA VAL A 191 -3.60 -12.91 -2.17
C VAL A 191 -3.71 -14.04 -3.19
N TYR A 192 -4.54 -15.05 -2.90
CA TYR A 192 -4.76 -16.17 -3.81
C TYR A 192 -5.42 -15.73 -5.14
N ALA A 193 -6.42 -14.85 -5.08
CA ALA A 193 -7.07 -14.32 -6.28
C ALA A 193 -6.10 -13.50 -7.14
N LEU A 194 -5.25 -12.68 -6.51
CA LEU A 194 -4.22 -11.89 -7.17
C LEU A 194 -3.15 -12.79 -7.82
N ALA A 195 -2.65 -13.80 -7.10
CA ALA A 195 -1.70 -14.77 -7.63
C ALA A 195 -2.23 -15.44 -8.90
N LYS A 196 -3.50 -15.87 -8.92
CA LYS A 196 -4.12 -16.44 -10.12
C LYS A 196 -4.15 -15.49 -11.31
N ARG A 197 -4.37 -14.18 -11.09
CA ARG A 197 -4.35 -13.18 -12.17
C ARG A 197 -2.95 -13.02 -12.73
N LEU A 198 -1.94 -12.98 -11.85
CA LEU A 198 -0.53 -12.92 -12.25
C LEU A 198 -0.08 -14.16 -13.02
N GLU A 199 -0.55 -15.35 -12.66
CA GLU A 199 -0.16 -16.59 -13.33
C GLU A 199 -0.92 -16.84 -14.65
N SER A 200 -2.08 -16.20 -14.83
CA SER A 200 -2.92 -16.39 -16.01
C SER A 200 -2.39 -15.62 -17.22
N LYS A 201 -2.20 -16.34 -18.32
CA LYS A 201 -1.79 -15.76 -19.62
C LYS A 201 -2.89 -14.92 -20.26
N ASP A 202 -4.15 -15.18 -19.90
CA ASP A 202 -5.31 -14.45 -20.42
C ASP A 202 -5.49 -13.08 -19.74
N THR A 203 -4.88 -12.88 -18.56
CA THR A 203 -4.84 -11.58 -17.89
C THR A 203 -4.00 -10.61 -18.73
N PRO A 204 -4.42 -9.35 -18.95
CA PRO A 204 -3.58 -8.36 -19.63
C PRO A 204 -2.27 -8.09 -18.87
N ALA A 205 -1.19 -7.82 -19.60
CA ALA A 205 0.13 -7.55 -19.01
C ALA A 205 0.10 -6.41 -17.98
N GLU A 206 -0.65 -5.34 -18.27
CA GLU A 206 -0.84 -4.20 -17.36
C GLU A 206 -1.46 -4.61 -16.03
N GLU A 207 -2.40 -5.55 -16.04
CA GLU A 207 -3.01 -6.04 -14.79
C GLU A 207 -2.05 -6.93 -14.02
N ARG A 208 -1.26 -7.76 -14.69
CA ARG A 208 -0.21 -8.55 -14.05
C ARG A 208 0.88 -7.68 -13.41
N LEU A 209 1.28 -6.59 -14.08
CA LEU A 209 2.19 -5.59 -13.49
C LEU A 209 1.58 -4.94 -12.24
N ARG A 210 0.30 -4.55 -12.28
CA ARG A 210 -0.40 -4.06 -11.08
C ARG A 210 -0.42 -5.08 -9.94
N VAL A 211 -0.54 -6.38 -10.23
CA VAL A 211 -0.44 -7.41 -9.19
C VAL A 211 0.96 -7.46 -8.59
N LEU A 212 2.02 -7.37 -9.41
CA LEU A 212 3.39 -7.29 -8.90
C LEU A 212 3.61 -6.03 -8.04
N ASP A 213 3.04 -4.89 -8.42
CA ASP A 213 3.06 -3.67 -7.60
C ASP A 213 2.36 -3.89 -6.26
N ILE A 214 1.21 -4.58 -6.22
CA ILE A 214 0.55 -4.92 -4.96
C ILE A 214 1.42 -5.85 -4.11
N PHE A 215 2.05 -6.84 -4.74
CA PHE A 215 2.95 -7.77 -4.06
C PHE A 215 4.25 -7.13 -3.58
N SER A 216 4.65 -5.98 -4.12
CA SER A 216 5.83 -5.24 -3.63
C SER A 216 5.66 -4.68 -2.22
N PHE A 217 4.43 -4.69 -1.67
CA PHE A 217 4.16 -4.19 -0.33
C PHE A 217 3.91 -5.30 0.71
N ILE A 218 3.95 -6.57 0.31
CA ILE A 218 3.64 -7.69 1.21
C ILE A 218 4.71 -8.77 1.16
N GLU A 219 5.20 -9.16 2.33
CA GLU A 219 6.04 -10.34 2.49
C GLU A 219 5.15 -11.56 2.76
N ASP A 220 4.71 -12.25 1.71
CA ASP A 220 3.83 -13.42 1.80
C ASP A 220 4.35 -14.59 0.97
N GLU A 221 4.43 -15.79 1.54
CA GLU A 221 4.94 -16.97 0.83
C GLU A 221 4.14 -17.31 -0.43
N ARG A 222 2.82 -17.04 -0.44
CA ARG A 222 1.97 -17.27 -1.61
C ARG A 222 2.26 -16.26 -2.72
N ALA A 223 2.46 -15.00 -2.35
CA ALA A 223 2.89 -13.96 -3.28
C ALA A 223 4.28 -14.29 -3.86
N ASN A 224 5.22 -14.73 -3.02
CA ASN A 224 6.55 -15.13 -3.45
C ASN A 224 6.52 -16.28 -4.47
N LYS A 225 5.65 -17.28 -4.27
CA LYS A 225 5.46 -18.36 -5.25
C LYS A 225 4.97 -17.83 -6.60
N ALA A 226 4.00 -16.91 -6.59
CA ALA A 226 3.48 -16.31 -7.81
C ALA A 226 4.54 -15.42 -8.51
N ILE A 227 5.37 -14.69 -7.75
CA ILE A 227 6.52 -13.93 -8.27
C ILE A 227 7.51 -14.87 -8.98
N ILE A 228 7.84 -16.02 -8.39
CA ILE A 228 8.72 -17.01 -9.04
C ILE A 228 8.12 -17.52 -10.36
N VAL A 229 6.80 -17.70 -10.43
CA VAL A 229 6.13 -18.08 -11.69
C VAL A 229 6.24 -16.95 -12.71
N ALA A 230 6.05 -15.69 -12.30
CA ALA A 230 6.15 -14.51 -13.15
C ALA A 230 7.55 -14.27 -13.75
N LEU A 231 8.61 -14.85 -13.19
CA LEU A 231 9.94 -14.87 -13.81
C LEU A 231 9.96 -15.57 -15.18
N LYS A 232 8.93 -16.33 -15.53
CA LYS A 232 8.78 -17.01 -16.83
C LYS A 232 7.67 -16.41 -17.69
N ASP A 233 7.17 -15.22 -17.33
CA ASP A 233 6.13 -14.53 -18.08
C ASP A 233 6.59 -14.23 -19.52
N PRO A 234 5.71 -14.34 -20.54
CA PRO A 234 6.07 -13.94 -21.90
C PRO A 234 6.51 -12.48 -22.01
N GLU A 235 5.98 -11.59 -21.18
CA GLU A 235 6.27 -10.16 -21.22
C GLU A 235 7.54 -9.82 -20.43
N PRO A 236 8.54 -9.19 -21.06
CA PRO A 236 9.80 -8.92 -20.40
C PRO A 236 9.72 -7.89 -19.26
N GLN A 237 8.76 -6.95 -19.30
CA GLN A 237 8.52 -6.01 -18.21
C GLN A 237 8.12 -6.75 -16.92
N ILE A 238 7.29 -7.80 -17.04
CA ILE A 238 6.83 -8.60 -15.91
C ILE A 238 8.00 -9.41 -15.35
N ARG A 239 8.81 -10.03 -16.21
CA ARG A 239 10.02 -10.75 -15.77
C ARG A 239 10.99 -9.82 -15.05
N GLU A 240 11.29 -8.65 -15.62
CA GLU A 240 12.18 -7.65 -15.02
C GLU A 240 11.70 -7.19 -13.63
N GLN A 241 10.41 -6.89 -13.50
CA GLN A 241 9.85 -6.50 -12.20
C GLN A 241 9.85 -7.66 -11.20
N ALA A 242 9.51 -8.88 -11.64
CA ALA A 242 9.57 -10.07 -10.79
C ALA A 242 11.00 -10.38 -10.31
N VAL A 243 12.02 -10.13 -11.13
CA VAL A 243 13.44 -10.21 -10.71
C VAL A 243 13.72 -9.22 -9.58
N GLY A 244 13.29 -7.96 -9.73
CA GLY A 244 13.46 -6.93 -8.70
C GLY A 244 12.83 -7.33 -7.37
N LEU A 245 11.59 -7.84 -7.40
CA LEU A 245 10.91 -8.30 -6.19
C LEU A 245 11.57 -9.56 -5.58
N ALA A 246 12.02 -10.50 -6.41
CA ALA A 246 12.72 -11.68 -5.93
C ALA A 246 14.03 -11.33 -5.21
N GLU A 247 14.74 -10.32 -5.70
CA GLU A 247 15.91 -9.75 -5.04
C GLU A 247 15.55 -9.04 -3.74
N GLU A 248 14.60 -8.09 -3.80
CA GLU A 248 14.19 -7.26 -2.66
C GLU A 248 13.74 -8.11 -1.47
N PHE A 249 12.94 -9.15 -1.72
CA PHE A 249 12.44 -10.06 -0.70
C PHE A 249 13.38 -11.25 -0.42
N GLY A 250 14.50 -11.35 -1.13
CA GLY A 250 15.48 -12.43 -0.93
C GLY A 250 14.91 -13.84 -1.17
N ILE A 251 14.10 -14.00 -2.23
CA ILE A 251 13.40 -15.26 -2.57
C ILE A 251 14.40 -16.28 -3.13
N LYS A 252 15.04 -17.06 -2.26
CA LYS A 252 16.11 -18.00 -2.65
C LYS A 252 15.65 -19.10 -3.63
N GLU A 253 14.38 -19.45 -3.59
CA GLU A 253 13.75 -20.40 -4.50
C GLU A 253 13.76 -19.89 -5.96
N ALA A 254 13.93 -18.58 -6.18
CA ALA A 254 14.04 -17.98 -7.50
C ALA A 254 15.42 -18.22 -8.15
N LEU A 255 16.48 -18.51 -7.38
CA LEU A 255 17.87 -18.57 -7.87
C LEU A 255 18.08 -19.43 -9.14
N PRO A 256 17.48 -20.63 -9.27
CA PRO A 256 17.63 -21.42 -10.49
C PRO A 256 17.05 -20.72 -11.72
N THR A 257 15.88 -20.09 -11.58
CA THR A 257 15.24 -19.35 -12.68
C THR A 257 16.02 -18.08 -13.00
N LEU A 258 16.51 -17.35 -11.99
CA LEU A 258 17.35 -16.16 -12.17
C LEU A 258 18.63 -16.49 -12.94
N LYS A 259 19.26 -17.63 -12.66
CA LYS A 259 20.44 -18.09 -13.41
C LYS A 259 20.12 -18.26 -14.89
N THR A 260 19.05 -19.00 -15.21
CA THR A 260 18.60 -19.17 -16.61
C THR A 260 18.30 -17.83 -17.27
N LEU A 261 17.59 -16.92 -16.59
CA LEU A 261 17.31 -15.59 -17.13
C LEU A 261 18.58 -14.79 -17.39
N SER A 262 19.60 -14.89 -16.54
CA SER A 262 20.85 -14.12 -16.69
C SER A 262 21.71 -14.56 -17.88
N GLU A 263 21.53 -15.79 -18.34
CA GLU A 263 22.28 -16.41 -19.43
C GLU A 263 21.51 -16.31 -20.75
N ASP A 264 20.22 -16.69 -20.73
CA ASP A 264 19.45 -17.05 -21.93
C ASP A 264 18.28 -16.12 -22.26
N ASP A 265 17.91 -15.15 -21.40
CA ASP A 265 16.74 -14.30 -21.70
C ASP A 265 16.97 -13.45 -22.97
N PRO A 266 16.00 -13.39 -23.90
CA PRO A 266 16.13 -12.60 -25.13
C PRO A 266 16.35 -11.11 -24.86
N GLU A 267 15.83 -10.58 -23.76
CA GLU A 267 15.90 -9.17 -23.41
C GLU A 267 17.12 -8.86 -22.54
N LEU A 268 17.99 -7.98 -23.04
CA LEU A 268 19.22 -7.60 -22.35
C LEU A 268 18.96 -7.04 -20.94
N ARG A 269 17.92 -6.21 -20.78
CA ARG A 269 17.56 -5.63 -19.47
C ARG A 269 17.21 -6.70 -18.44
N VAL A 270 16.48 -7.75 -18.84
CA VAL A 270 16.13 -8.87 -17.96
C VAL A 270 17.39 -9.65 -17.58
N ARG A 271 18.28 -9.92 -18.54
CA ARG A 271 19.57 -10.58 -18.24
C ARG A 271 20.41 -9.80 -17.23
N MET A 272 20.50 -8.48 -17.41
CA MET A 272 21.26 -7.60 -16.53
C MET A 272 20.65 -7.51 -15.13
N ALA A 273 19.32 -7.37 -15.03
CA ALA A 273 18.61 -7.39 -13.77
C ALA A 273 18.85 -8.72 -13.03
N ALA A 274 18.68 -9.85 -13.71
CA ALA A 274 18.83 -11.19 -13.11
C ALA A 274 20.27 -11.44 -12.63
N ARG A 275 21.28 -11.00 -13.40
CA ARG A 275 22.68 -11.06 -12.96
C ARG A 275 22.92 -10.20 -11.72
N GLY A 276 22.40 -8.97 -11.71
CA GLY A 276 22.52 -8.08 -10.56
C GLY A 276 21.88 -8.67 -9.29
N ALA A 277 20.71 -9.30 -9.42
CA ALA A 277 20.04 -9.98 -8.32
C ALA A 277 20.88 -11.15 -7.78
N LEU A 278 21.42 -12.00 -8.66
CA LEU A 278 22.28 -13.13 -8.28
C LEU A 278 23.54 -12.70 -7.52
N ASP A 279 24.11 -11.54 -7.85
CA ASP A 279 25.29 -11.02 -7.13
C ASP A 279 24.96 -10.53 -5.71
N ARG A 280 23.68 -10.24 -5.41
CA ARG A 280 23.23 -9.64 -4.13
C ARG A 280 22.49 -10.61 -3.20
N MET A 281 22.03 -11.77 -3.70
CA MET A 281 21.25 -12.78 -2.97
C MET A 281 22.12 -13.93 -2.45
#